data_AF-A0A227FRG3-F1
#
_entry.id   AF-A0A227FRG3-F1
#
_cell.length_a   1.000
_cell.length_b   1.000
_cell.length_c   1.000
_cell.angle_alpha   90.00
_cell.angle_beta   90.00
_cell.angle_gamma   90.00
#
_symmetry.space_group_name_H-M   'P 1'
#
loop_
_entity.id
_entity.type
_entity.pdbx_description
1 polymer ?
#
loop_
_entity_poly.entity_id
_entity_poly.type
_entity_poly.pdbx_seq_one_letter_code
_entity_poly.pdbx_strand_id
1 'polypeptide(L)' 'RKGVKWSDGQAFTADDVVYSFNLVKEKPELDQSGINSWVTGVEKVNDYQVKFRLSEANSNVPYEIAKVP' A
#
# COMPACT_ATOMS: atom_id res chain seq x y z
N ARG A 1 -10.95 5.87 -2.97
CA ARG A 1 -12.16 6.69 -3.27
C ARG A 1 -12.29 6.79 -4.78
N LYS A 2 -13.52 6.84 -5.32
CA LYS A 2 -13.72 6.99 -6.78
C LYS A 2 -13.55 8.46 -7.19
N GLY A 3 -13.07 8.71 -8.41
CA GLY A 3 -12.92 10.05 -8.99
C GLY A 3 -11.74 10.87 -8.46
N VAL A 4 -10.83 10.27 -7.68
CA VAL A 4 -9.58 10.93 -7.25
C VAL A 4 -8.61 10.96 -8.42
N LYS A 5 -7.90 12.07 -8.57
CA LYS A 5 -6.90 12.27 -9.61
C LYS A 5 -5.57 12.70 -8.99
N TRP A 6 -4.49 12.27 -9.62
CA TRP A 6 -3.17 12.87 -9.46
C TRP A 6 -3.16 14.30 -9.99
N SER A 7 -2.14 15.08 -9.63
CA SER A 7 -2.01 16.49 -10.01
C SER A 7 -1.89 16.71 -11.52
N ASP A 8 -1.44 15.69 -12.25
CA ASP A 8 -1.35 15.66 -13.71
C ASP A 8 -2.66 15.21 -14.41
N GLY A 9 -3.69 14.88 -13.63
CA GLY A 9 -5.01 14.47 -14.12
C GLY A 9 -5.20 12.97 -14.29
N GLN A 10 -4.18 12.14 -14.08
CA GLN A 10 -4.32 10.67 -14.09
C GLN A 10 -5.22 10.19 -12.95
N ALA A 11 -5.95 9.10 -13.16
CA ALA A 11 -6.83 8.56 -12.12
C ALA A 11 -6.02 7.84 -11.03
N PHE A 12 -6.35 8.11 -9.76
CA PHE A 12 -5.80 7.36 -8.63
C PHE A 12 -6.62 6.10 -8.37
N THR A 13 -5.96 4.95 -8.35
CA THR A 13 -6.58 3.62 -8.28
C THR A 13 -5.83 2.68 -7.32
N ALA A 14 -6.33 1.45 -7.21
CA ALA A 14 -5.65 0.38 -6.48
C ALA A 14 -4.27 0.01 -7.07
N ASP A 15 -4.02 0.29 -8.35
CA ASP A 15 -2.73 -0.02 -8.99
C ASP A 15 -1.60 0.79 -8.37
N ASP A 16 -1.85 2.08 -8.07
CA ASP A 16 -0.89 2.97 -7.42
C ASP A 16 -0.49 2.44 -6.03
N VAL A 17 -1.48 1.99 -5.25
CA VAL A 17 -1.25 1.42 -3.91
C VAL A 17 -0.43 0.14 -3.98
N VAL A 18 -0.77 -0.77 -4.88
CA VAL A 18 -0.02 -2.03 -5.06
C VAL A 18 1.42 -1.74 -5.48
N TYR A 19 1.61 -0.80 -6.40
CA TYR A 19 2.93 -0.37 -6.85
C TYR A 19 3.78 0.20 -5.69
N SER A 20 3.26 1.14 -4.90
CA SER A 20 4.01 1.74 -3.79
C SER A 20 4.51 0.70 -2.78
N PHE A 21 3.65 -0.24 -2.39
CA PHE A 21 4.03 -1.29 -1.43
C PHE A 21 5.04 -2.28 -2.03
N ASN A 22 4.91 -2.63 -3.31
CA ASN A 22 5.89 -3.48 -3.98
C ASN A 22 7.24 -2.76 -4.12
N LEU A 23 7.24 -1.46 -4.42
CA LEU A 23 8.46 -0.66 -4.51
C LEU A 23 9.22 -0.66 -3.18
N VAL A 24 8.54 -0.42 -2.05
CA VAL A 24 9.14 -0.45 -0.70
C VAL A 24 9.64 -1.86 -0.33
N LYS A 25 8.96 -2.90 -0.80
CA LYS A 25 9.39 -4.30 -0.60
C LYS A 25 10.62 -4.65 -1.42
N GLU A 26 10.70 -4.20 -2.66
CA GLU A 26 11.82 -4.44 -3.58
C GLU A 26 13.04 -3.55 -3.28
N LYS A 27 12.81 -2.39 -2.67
CA LYS A 27 13.82 -1.41 -2.25
C LYS A 27 13.70 -1.15 -0.75
N PRO A 28 14.21 -2.07 0.11
CA PRO A 28 14.09 -1.94 1.57
C PRO A 28 14.66 -0.64 2.13
N GLU A 29 15.59 0.01 1.42
CA GLU A 29 16.11 1.34 1.77
C GLU A 29 15.04 2.45 1.76
N LEU A 30 13.88 2.21 1.13
CA LEU A 30 12.73 3.10 1.13
C LEU A 30 11.74 2.80 2.28
N ASP A 31 11.93 1.71 3.02
CA ASP A 31 11.07 1.35 4.16
C ASP A 31 11.44 2.19 5.39
N GLN A 32 10.79 3.33 5.55
CA GLN A 32 11.02 4.26 6.66
C GLN A 32 10.20 3.93 7.92
N SER A 33 9.18 3.05 7.81
CA SER A 33 8.27 2.72 8.90
C SER A 33 8.38 1.27 9.39
N GLY A 34 9.16 0.44 8.72
CA GLY A 34 9.28 -0.99 9.00
C GLY A 34 8.08 -1.81 8.51
N ILE A 35 7.36 -1.31 7.49
CA ILE A 35 6.12 -1.93 7.00
C ILE A 35 6.35 -3.33 6.42
N ASN A 36 7.56 -3.60 5.89
CA ASN A 36 7.91 -4.89 5.31
C ASN A 36 7.92 -6.03 6.34
N SER A 37 8.07 -5.72 7.64
CA SER A 37 7.96 -6.71 8.72
C SER A 37 6.51 -7.17 8.94
N TRP A 38 5.53 -6.33 8.59
CA TRP A 38 4.12 -6.55 8.85
C TRP A 38 3.35 -7.05 7.62
N VAL A 39 3.62 -6.48 6.45
CA VAL A 39 2.86 -6.73 5.22
C VAL A 39 3.59 -7.73 4.33
N THR A 40 3.01 -8.93 4.17
CA THR A 40 3.58 -10.00 3.34
C THR A 40 3.17 -9.88 1.88
N GLY A 41 2.00 -9.30 1.61
CA GLY A 41 1.49 -9.10 0.26
C GLY A 41 0.36 -8.07 0.18
N VAL A 42 0.25 -7.44 -0.98
CA VAL A 42 -0.77 -6.44 -1.32
C VAL A 42 -1.43 -6.84 -2.62
N GLU A 43 -2.75 -7.04 -2.58
CA GLU A 43 -3.53 -7.59 -3.69
C GLU A 43 -4.58 -6.58 -4.15
N LYS A 44 -4.62 -6.33 -5.46
CA LYS A 44 -5.73 -5.63 -6.09
C LYS A 44 -6.97 -6.54 -6.13
N VAL A 45 -8.04 -6.12 -5.46
CA VAL A 45 -9.36 -6.79 -5.57
C VAL A 45 -10.14 -6.21 -6.74
N ASN A 46 -10.08 -4.88 -6.91
CA ASN A 46 -10.51 -4.12 -8.09
C ASN A 46 -9.90 -2.71 -8.04
N ASP A 47 -10.22 -1.84 -9.00
CA ASP A 47 -9.65 -0.49 -9.13
C ASP A 47 -9.82 0.41 -7.90
N TYR A 48 -10.72 0.07 -6.97
CA TYR A 48 -10.97 0.86 -5.77
C TYR A 48 -10.92 0.05 -4.47
N GLN A 49 -10.40 -1.18 -4.51
CA GLN A 49 -10.26 -2.05 -3.34
C GLN A 49 -8.93 -2.81 -3.36
N VAL A 50 -8.24 -2.76 -2.22
CA VAL A 50 -6.95 -3.42 -1.99
C VAL A 50 -7.07 -4.30 -0.75
N LYS A 51 -6.42 -5.46 -0.77
CA LYS A 51 -6.33 -6.38 0.37
C LYS A 51 -4.88 -6.54 0.79
N PHE A 52 -4.61 -6.35 2.08
CA PHE A 52 -3.30 -6.57 2.69
C PHE A 52 -3.28 -7.93 3.39
N ARG A 53 -2.20 -8.69 3.19
CA ARG A 53 -1.90 -9.91 3.96
C ARG A 53 -0.80 -9.60 4.96
N LEU A 54 -0.99 -10.04 6.20
CA LEU A 54 -0.06 -9.74 7.29
C LEU A 54 0.78 -10.96 7.64
N SER A 55 1.99 -10.73 8.12
CA SER A 55 2.87 -11.77 8.68
C SER A 55 2.34 -12.28 10.02
N GLU A 56 1.75 -11.39 10.82
CA GLU A 56 1.17 -11.68 12.13
C GLU A 56 -0.06 -10.81 12.43
N ALA A 57 -0.83 -11.18 13.45
CA ALA A 57 -2.01 -10.44 13.84
C ALA A 57 -1.62 -9.09 14.46
N ASN A 58 -2.03 -8.00 13.81
CA ASN A 58 -1.80 -6.64 14.31
C ASN A 58 -3.05 -5.77 14.08
N SER A 59 -3.81 -5.50 15.15
CA SER A 59 -5.01 -4.66 15.07
C SER A 59 -4.71 -3.19 14.77
N ASN A 60 -3.46 -2.76 14.97
CA ASN A 60 -2.99 -1.41 14.66
C ASN A 60 -2.40 -1.29 13.24
N VAL A 61 -2.38 -2.36 12.43
CA VAL A 61 -1.80 -2.29 11.09
C VAL A 61 -2.40 -1.22 10.17
N PRO A 62 -3.69 -0.80 10.28
CA PRO A 62 -4.20 0.30 9.47
C PRO A 62 -3.44 1.62 9.70
N TYR A 63 -2.95 1.83 10.93
CA TYR A 63 -2.13 2.98 11.27
C TYR A 63 -0.73 2.91 10.62
N GLU A 64 -0.12 1.72 10.59
CA GLU A 64 1.19 1.52 9.95
C GLU A 64 1.11 1.66 8.41
N ILE A 65 0.05 1.13 7.79
CA ILE A 65 -0.22 1.25 6.35
C ILE A 65 -0.35 2.72 5.93
N ALA A 66 -0.96 3.57 6.76
CA ALA A 66 -1.16 4.98 6.46
C ALA A 66 0.14 5.81 6.43
N LYS A 67 1.26 5.25 6.91
CA LYS A 67 2.58 5.91 6.89
C LYS A 67 3.36 5.64 5.60
N VAL A 68 2.93 4.67 4.79
CA VAL A 68 3.59 4.37 3.52
C VAL A 68 3.24 5.46 2.51
N PRO A 69 4.24 6.10 1.87
CA PRO A 69 4.04 7.22 0.96
C PRO A 69 3.36 6.84 -0.36
#